data_AF-A0A8C8UGW9-F1
#
_entry.id   AF-A0A8C8UGW9-F1
#
_cell.length_a   1.000
_cell.length_b   1.000
_cell.length_c   1.000
_cell.angle_alpha   90.00
_cell.angle_beta   90.00
_cell.angle_gamma   90.00
#
_symmetry.space_group_name_H-M   'P 1'
#
loop_
_entity.id
_entity.type
_entity.pdbx_description
1 polymer ?
#
loop_
_entity_poly.entity_id
_entity_poly.type
_entity_poly.pdbx_seq_one_letter_code
_entity_poly.pdbx_strand_id
1 'polypeptide(L)'
;MVSVVIFPFSFLIFLIWILSLCFLVMKPCDFPQIKNGRLHNEERYRPYFPVPVGKRFHYLCNSGFVTASRRYWGFIHCTARGWRPAVPCVRQCVFHKVENGESPYRQIPYSQGESAKVKCYPGYSLPNGQDTVTCTENGWSPQLKCIRVIDKVGPWKCGPPPPIDNGDITSFPLPIYAPSSSVEYQCKYLYQLQGNKKITCRNGEWSEPPKCLHPCVISEEIMERHNITLRWIENQKLYIKSGDYAEFQCKSGYRQTNTRPPLRTLCIDGHIDFPSCSIYMINSKDE
;
A
#
# COMPACT_ATOMS: atom_id res chain seq x y z
N MET A 1 11.57 -101.37 14.47
CA MET A 1 10.72 -100.41 13.73
C MET A 1 10.80 -99.07 14.43
N VAL A 2 11.47 -98.09 13.85
CA VAL A 2 11.41 -96.69 14.30
C VAL A 2 10.73 -95.93 13.18
N SER A 3 9.48 -95.56 13.39
CA SER A 3 8.71 -94.79 12.41
C SER A 3 9.21 -93.35 12.44
N VAL A 4 9.93 -92.95 11.39
CA VAL A 4 10.37 -91.57 11.19
C VAL A 4 9.18 -90.77 10.68
N VAL A 5 8.64 -89.90 11.52
CA VAL A 5 7.60 -88.94 11.14
C VAL A 5 8.26 -87.82 10.35
N ILE A 6 8.07 -87.82 9.03
CA ILE A 6 8.57 -86.78 8.12
C ILE A 6 7.52 -85.66 8.09
N PHE A 7 7.83 -84.51 8.68
CA PHE A 7 6.97 -83.33 8.57
C PHE A 7 7.09 -82.73 7.16
N PRO A 8 5.97 -82.37 6.50
CA PRO A 8 5.99 -81.79 5.17
C PRO A 8 6.67 -80.42 5.21
N PHE A 9 7.45 -80.10 4.18
CA PHE A 9 8.24 -78.87 4.04
C PHE A 9 7.40 -77.58 4.22
N SER A 10 6.09 -77.66 3.96
CA SER A 10 5.11 -76.61 4.21
C SER A 10 4.93 -76.25 5.69
N PHE A 11 5.14 -77.19 6.62
CA PHE A 11 5.01 -76.95 8.07
C PHE A 11 6.18 -76.15 8.63
N LEU A 12 7.40 -76.37 8.10
CA LEU A 12 8.58 -75.54 8.40
C LEU A 12 8.42 -74.11 7.88
N ILE A 13 7.87 -73.93 6.67
CA ILE A 13 7.62 -72.59 6.11
C ILE A 13 6.55 -71.85 6.92
N PHE A 14 5.51 -72.56 7.41
CA PHE A 14 4.48 -71.99 8.28
C PHE A 14 5.04 -71.61 9.66
N LEU A 15 5.93 -72.43 10.25
CA LEU A 15 6.66 -72.11 11.47
C LEU A 15 7.64 -70.94 11.28
N ILE A 16 8.32 -70.85 10.13
CA ILE A 16 9.19 -69.71 9.78
C ILE A 16 8.36 -68.45 9.55
N TRP A 17 7.16 -68.54 8.96
CA TRP A 17 6.21 -67.43 8.84
C TRP A 17 5.64 -67.00 10.20
N ILE A 18 5.33 -67.94 11.11
CA ILE A 18 4.87 -67.65 12.47
C ILE A 18 6.01 -67.05 13.32
N LEU A 19 7.24 -67.56 13.20
CA LEU A 19 8.45 -67.00 13.81
C LEU A 19 8.76 -65.61 13.24
N SER A 20 8.56 -65.40 11.94
CA SER A 20 8.75 -64.10 11.27
C SER A 20 7.65 -63.07 11.62
N LEU A 21 6.42 -63.52 11.91
CA LEU A 21 5.37 -62.67 12.50
C LEU A 21 5.65 -62.32 13.98
N CYS A 22 6.44 -63.12 14.70
CA CYS A 22 6.72 -62.93 16.13
C CYS A 22 7.88 -61.94 16.41
N PHE A 23 8.66 -61.55 15.40
CA PHE A 23 9.73 -60.54 15.53
C PHE A 23 9.29 -59.14 15.08
N LEU A 24 8.13 -58.67 15.52
CA LEU A 24 7.85 -57.23 15.50
C LEU A 24 8.63 -56.57 16.64
N VAL A 25 9.95 -56.42 16.46
CA VAL A 25 10.83 -55.72 17.41
C VAL A 25 10.29 -54.30 17.55
N MET A 26 9.65 -54.01 18.68
CA MET A 26 9.14 -52.68 18.98
C MET A 26 10.34 -51.73 19.09
N LYS A 27 10.49 -50.86 18.10
CA LYS A 27 11.62 -49.92 18.06
C LYS A 27 11.54 -48.97 19.26
N PRO A 28 12.58 -48.89 20.11
CA PRO A 28 12.65 -47.90 21.16
C PRO A 28 12.74 -46.50 20.53
N CYS A 29 12.35 -45.47 21.28
CA CYS A 29 12.42 -44.09 20.81
C CYS A 29 13.73 -43.43 21.25
N ASP A 30 14.44 -42.82 20.30
CA ASP A 30 15.60 -41.97 20.57
C ASP A 30 15.20 -40.67 21.28
N PHE A 31 16.21 -39.89 21.71
CA PHE A 31 15.98 -38.60 22.35
C PHE A 31 15.13 -37.67 21.45
N PRO A 32 13.99 -37.13 21.95
CA PRO A 32 13.05 -36.38 21.10
C PRO A 32 13.61 -35.04 20.65
N GLN A 33 13.54 -34.77 19.34
CA GLN A 33 13.85 -33.46 18.75
C GLN A 33 12.55 -32.64 18.60
N ILE A 34 12.24 -31.80 19.60
CA ILE A 34 11.00 -31.03 19.62
C ILE A 34 11.22 -29.68 18.92
N LYS A 35 10.72 -29.52 17.70
CA LYS A 35 10.76 -28.23 16.99
C LYS A 35 9.97 -27.18 17.77
N ASN A 36 10.56 -26.01 18.00
CA ASN A 36 9.97 -24.90 18.77
C ASN A 36 9.55 -25.28 20.21
N GLY A 37 10.27 -26.24 20.82
CA GLY A 37 10.09 -26.61 22.20
C GLY A 37 11.31 -27.32 22.76
N ARG A 38 11.19 -27.83 23.99
CA ARG A 38 12.25 -28.57 24.68
C ARG A 38 11.68 -29.59 25.65
N LEU A 39 12.42 -30.65 25.88
CA LEU A 39 12.09 -31.62 26.94
C LEU A 39 12.36 -30.99 28.31
N HIS A 40 11.43 -31.11 29.24
CA HIS A 40 11.64 -30.62 30.60
C HIS A 40 12.67 -31.53 31.32
N ASN A 41 13.63 -30.93 32.02
CA ASN A 41 14.77 -31.63 32.64
C ASN A 41 15.57 -32.47 31.64
N GLU A 42 15.81 -31.94 30.44
CA GLU A 42 16.56 -32.60 29.37
C GLU A 42 17.88 -33.21 29.85
N GLU A 43 18.71 -32.46 30.58
CA GLU A 43 20.02 -32.93 31.07
C GLU A 43 19.91 -34.18 31.93
N ARG A 44 18.85 -34.27 32.75
CA ARG A 44 18.60 -35.44 33.59
C ARG A 44 18.21 -36.66 32.75
N TYR A 45 17.39 -36.50 31.72
CA TYR A 45 16.85 -37.64 30.99
C TYR A 45 17.74 -38.11 29.84
N ARG A 46 18.52 -37.21 29.23
CA ARG A 46 19.35 -37.47 28.04
C ARG A 46 20.25 -38.72 28.16
N PRO A 47 20.91 -39.02 29.29
CA PRO A 47 21.74 -40.23 29.42
C PRO A 47 20.97 -41.55 29.38
N TYR A 48 19.64 -41.53 29.59
CA TYR A 48 18.80 -42.74 29.70
C TYR A 48 18.06 -43.10 28.41
N PHE A 49 18.43 -42.50 27.28
CA PHE A 49 17.88 -42.82 25.96
C PHE A 49 18.78 -43.80 25.18
N PRO A 50 18.22 -44.62 24.27
CA PRO A 50 16.82 -44.67 23.84
C PRO A 50 15.88 -45.34 24.86
N VAL A 51 14.58 -45.02 24.80
CA VAL A 51 13.57 -45.46 25.77
C VAL A 51 12.56 -46.45 25.17
N PRO A 52 12.04 -47.42 25.96
CA PRO A 52 11.05 -48.36 25.45
C PRO A 52 9.69 -47.69 25.19
N VAL A 53 8.91 -48.31 24.29
CA VAL A 53 7.51 -47.92 23.99
C VAL A 53 6.69 -47.86 25.27
N GLY A 54 5.83 -46.84 25.39
CA GLY A 54 4.97 -46.60 26.55
C GLY A 54 5.51 -45.55 27.54
N LYS A 55 6.81 -45.21 27.47
CA LYS A 55 7.36 -44.09 28.26
C LYS A 55 6.77 -42.75 27.80
N ARG A 56 6.56 -41.84 28.76
CA ARG A 56 6.06 -40.48 28.52
C ARG A 56 6.95 -39.45 29.23
N PHE A 57 7.14 -38.31 28.60
CA PHE A 57 7.94 -37.22 29.13
C PHE A 57 7.21 -35.88 29.01
N HIS A 58 7.50 -34.98 29.94
CA HIS A 58 6.98 -33.62 29.95
C HIS A 58 7.82 -32.73 29.02
N TYR A 59 7.17 -31.92 28.19
CA TYR A 59 7.83 -30.94 27.32
C TYR A 59 7.19 -29.57 27.45
N LEU A 60 7.98 -28.55 27.09
CA LEU A 60 7.63 -27.14 27.10
C LEU A 60 7.75 -26.59 25.69
N CYS A 61 6.78 -25.79 25.24
CA CYS A 61 6.87 -25.06 23.98
C CYS A 61 7.55 -23.71 24.20
N ASN A 62 8.23 -23.23 23.16
CA ASN A 62 8.84 -21.90 23.14
C ASN A 62 7.76 -20.82 23.05
N SER A 63 8.15 -19.57 23.34
CA SER A 63 7.23 -18.43 23.25
C SER A 63 6.58 -18.33 21.86
N GLY A 64 5.26 -18.12 21.82
CA GLY A 64 4.48 -18.10 20.59
C GLY A 64 4.10 -19.48 20.04
N PHE A 65 4.37 -20.57 20.76
CA PHE A 65 3.97 -21.93 20.39
C PHE A 65 3.20 -22.61 21.52
N VAL A 66 2.24 -23.45 21.16
CA VAL A 66 1.38 -24.18 22.09
C VAL A 66 1.15 -25.61 21.63
N THR A 67 0.66 -26.45 22.53
CA THR A 67 0.18 -27.79 22.22
C THR A 67 -1.17 -27.74 21.51
N ALA A 68 -1.62 -28.88 20.99
CA ALA A 68 -2.96 -29.01 20.40
C ALA A 68 -4.10 -28.62 21.37
N SER A 69 -3.87 -28.69 22.69
CA SER A 69 -4.82 -28.23 23.71
C SER A 69 -4.61 -26.77 24.13
N ARG A 70 -3.86 -25.98 23.34
CA ARG A 70 -3.56 -24.56 23.55
C ARG A 70 -2.84 -24.25 24.86
N ARG A 71 -1.97 -25.16 25.31
CA ARG A 71 -1.14 -25.00 26.52
C ARG A 71 0.33 -24.81 26.13
N TYR A 72 1.12 -24.14 26.97
CA TYR A 72 2.56 -23.98 26.74
C TYR A 72 3.37 -25.25 27.07
N TRP A 73 2.72 -26.33 27.52
CA TRP A 73 3.35 -27.58 27.93
C TRP A 73 2.47 -28.79 27.64
N GLY A 74 3.07 -29.96 27.56
CA GLY A 74 2.35 -31.22 27.34
C GLY A 74 3.18 -32.46 27.63
N PHE A 75 2.63 -33.62 27.24
CA PHE A 75 3.31 -34.91 27.32
C PHE A 75 3.57 -35.47 25.92
N ILE A 76 4.78 -35.98 25.72
CA ILE A 76 5.15 -36.73 24.52
C ILE A 76 5.29 -38.21 24.91
N HIS A 77 4.78 -39.09 24.07
CA HIS A 77 4.65 -40.52 24.32
C HIS A 77 5.43 -41.30 23.27
N CYS A 78 6.27 -42.25 23.71
CA CYS A 78 6.92 -43.18 22.80
C CYS A 78 5.90 -44.25 22.38
N THR A 79 5.63 -44.34 21.09
CA THR A 79 4.73 -45.34 20.49
C THR A 79 5.51 -46.24 19.53
N ALA A 80 4.90 -47.34 19.08
CA ALA A 80 5.52 -48.22 18.07
C ALA A 80 5.87 -47.50 16.75
N ARG A 81 5.24 -46.34 16.47
CA ARG A 81 5.51 -45.50 15.28
C ARG A 81 6.43 -44.31 15.57
N GLY A 82 7.03 -44.25 16.76
CA GLY A 82 7.85 -43.13 17.23
C GLY A 82 7.10 -42.21 18.20
N TRP A 83 7.60 -40.98 18.35
CA TRP A 83 7.06 -40.00 19.28
C TRP A 83 5.69 -39.45 18.87
N ARG A 84 4.76 -39.37 19.84
CA ARG A 84 3.42 -38.79 19.66
C ARG A 84 3.15 -37.72 20.73
N PRO A 85 2.63 -36.53 20.38
CA PRO A 85 2.36 -36.04 19.01
C PRO A 85 3.64 -35.89 18.18
N ALA A 86 3.52 -36.07 16.86
CA ALA A 86 4.66 -35.92 15.94
C ALA A 86 5.09 -34.44 15.80
N VAL A 87 4.14 -33.51 15.91
CA VAL A 87 4.37 -32.06 15.99
C VAL A 87 3.83 -31.56 17.34
N PRO A 88 4.66 -31.52 18.39
CA PRO A 88 4.18 -31.20 19.74
C PRO A 88 3.84 -29.73 19.95
N CYS A 89 4.57 -28.83 19.30
CA CYS A 89 4.43 -27.39 19.44
C CYS A 89 4.02 -26.77 18.09
N VAL A 90 2.82 -26.21 18.04
CA VAL A 90 2.27 -25.50 16.88
C VAL A 90 2.24 -24.01 17.14
N ARG A 91 2.38 -23.19 16.10
CA ARG A 91 2.35 -21.73 16.26
C ARG A 91 1.03 -21.26 16.87
N GLN A 92 1.10 -20.33 17.81
CA GLN A 92 -0.02 -19.56 18.29
C GLN A 92 0.11 -18.12 17.78
N CYS A 93 -0.82 -17.71 16.93
CA CYS A 93 -0.93 -16.34 16.46
C CYS A 93 -1.98 -15.61 17.29
N VAL A 94 -1.68 -14.39 17.72
CA VAL A 94 -2.63 -13.57 18.47
C VAL A 94 -3.28 -12.60 17.50
N PHE A 95 -4.60 -12.67 17.36
CA PHE A 95 -5.39 -11.70 16.61
C PHE A 95 -5.64 -10.50 17.51
N HIS A 96 -4.85 -9.45 17.30
CA HIS A 96 -4.95 -8.18 18.01
C HIS A 96 -4.58 -7.04 17.07
N LYS A 97 -5.02 -5.82 17.40
CA LYS A 97 -4.67 -4.55 16.73
C LYS A 97 -4.41 -4.66 15.22
N VAL A 98 -5.47 -4.51 14.43
CA VAL A 98 -5.38 -4.42 12.96
C VAL A 98 -5.06 -2.99 12.56
N GLU A 99 -3.95 -2.77 11.86
CA GLU A 99 -3.61 -1.43 11.34
C GLU A 99 -4.56 -1.07 10.19
N ASN A 100 -5.21 0.10 10.27
CA ASN A 100 -6.23 0.57 9.32
C ASN A 100 -7.43 -0.38 9.16
N GLY A 101 -7.80 -1.08 10.23
CA GLY A 101 -8.96 -1.96 10.27
C GLY A 101 -9.56 -2.11 11.66
N GLU A 102 -10.69 -2.82 11.72
CA GLU A 102 -11.41 -3.11 12.95
C GLU A 102 -10.62 -4.10 13.80
N SER A 103 -10.33 -3.69 15.03
CA SER A 103 -9.61 -4.51 16.01
C SER A 103 -10.60 -5.13 16.99
N PRO A 104 -10.39 -6.40 17.42
CA PRO A 104 -11.23 -7.01 18.43
C PRO A 104 -11.04 -6.31 19.78
N TYR A 105 -12.09 -6.28 20.61
CA TYR A 105 -12.02 -5.71 21.97
C TYR A 105 -11.05 -6.49 22.87
N ARG A 106 -10.91 -7.81 22.66
CA ARG A 106 -9.98 -8.68 23.38
C ARG A 106 -9.04 -9.36 22.40
N GLN A 107 -7.85 -9.73 22.88
CA GLN A 107 -6.91 -10.54 22.11
C GLN A 107 -7.48 -11.95 21.94
N ILE A 108 -7.49 -12.45 20.70
CA ILE A 108 -8.04 -13.77 20.37
C ILE A 108 -6.89 -14.67 19.89
N PRO A 109 -6.59 -15.77 20.58
CA PRO A 109 -5.54 -16.70 20.15
C PRO A 109 -6.04 -17.67 19.07
N TYR A 110 -5.23 -17.83 18.02
CA TYR A 110 -5.43 -18.78 16.93
C TYR A 110 -4.26 -19.75 16.85
N SER A 111 -4.56 -21.01 16.55
CA SER A 111 -3.55 -22.06 16.36
C SER A 111 -3.16 -22.15 14.88
N GLN A 112 -1.98 -22.68 14.60
CA GLN A 112 -1.48 -22.88 13.24
C GLN A 112 -2.50 -23.63 12.37
N GLY A 113 -2.78 -23.08 11.18
CA GLY A 113 -3.80 -23.57 10.25
C GLY A 113 -5.17 -22.92 10.41
N GLU A 114 -5.46 -22.25 11.52
CA GLU A 114 -6.71 -21.51 11.71
C GLU A 114 -6.65 -20.15 10.98
N SER A 115 -7.82 -19.70 10.51
CA SER A 115 -7.97 -18.43 9.80
C SER A 115 -8.92 -17.48 10.52
N ALA A 116 -8.64 -16.19 10.43
CA ALA A 116 -9.46 -15.12 11.00
C ALA A 116 -9.90 -14.16 9.88
N LYS A 117 -11.15 -13.67 9.97
CA LYS A 117 -11.66 -12.65 9.05
C LYS A 117 -11.22 -11.26 9.52
N VAL A 118 -10.70 -10.46 8.60
CA VAL A 118 -10.24 -9.08 8.85
C VAL A 118 -11.17 -8.12 8.16
N LYS A 119 -11.66 -7.13 8.92
CA LYS A 119 -12.48 -6.05 8.38
C LYS A 119 -11.66 -4.77 8.34
N CYS A 120 -11.25 -4.36 7.14
CA CYS A 120 -10.50 -3.13 6.92
C CYS A 120 -11.43 -1.91 6.87
N TYR A 121 -10.93 -0.73 7.20
CA TYR A 121 -11.67 0.52 7.04
C TYR A 121 -11.90 0.86 5.55
N PRO A 122 -12.90 1.70 5.22
CA PRO A 122 -13.15 2.12 3.84
C PRO A 122 -11.88 2.64 3.16
N GLY A 123 -11.62 2.17 1.93
CA GLY A 123 -10.41 2.53 1.17
C GLY A 123 -9.17 1.68 1.49
N TYR A 124 -9.26 0.69 2.37
CA TYR A 124 -8.18 -0.24 2.72
C TYR A 124 -8.59 -1.71 2.52
N SER A 125 -7.60 -2.60 2.37
CA SER A 125 -7.82 -4.05 2.26
C SER A 125 -6.54 -4.85 2.54
N LEU A 126 -6.65 -6.13 2.88
CA LEU A 126 -5.48 -7.02 3.01
C LEU A 126 -4.80 -7.22 1.64
N PRO A 127 -3.50 -7.57 1.59
CA PRO A 127 -2.81 -7.93 0.34
C PRO A 127 -3.63 -8.92 -0.53
N ASN A 128 -3.58 -8.77 -1.85
CA ASN A 128 -4.24 -9.64 -2.84
C ASN A 128 -5.78 -9.70 -2.82
N GLY A 129 -6.46 -8.87 -2.03
CA GLY A 129 -7.94 -8.80 -2.08
C GLY A 129 -8.66 -9.81 -1.19
N GLN A 130 -7.92 -10.57 -0.40
CA GLN A 130 -8.50 -11.46 0.60
C GLN A 130 -9.10 -10.66 1.76
N ASP A 131 -10.04 -11.28 2.49
CA ASP A 131 -10.62 -10.78 3.72
C ASP A 131 -10.26 -11.67 4.93
N THR A 132 -9.36 -12.64 4.72
CA THR A 132 -8.93 -13.59 5.75
C THR A 132 -7.41 -13.62 5.87
N VAL A 133 -6.94 -13.89 7.09
CA VAL A 133 -5.54 -14.18 7.41
C VAL A 133 -5.44 -15.55 8.02
N THR A 134 -4.37 -16.28 7.72
CA THR A 134 -4.13 -17.62 8.26
C THR A 134 -2.92 -17.62 9.18
N CYS A 135 -3.04 -18.29 10.32
CA CYS A 135 -1.91 -18.49 11.23
C CYS A 135 -1.00 -19.58 10.64
N THR A 136 0.17 -19.18 10.15
CA THR A 136 1.20 -20.07 9.61
C THR A 136 2.24 -20.38 10.68
N GLU A 137 3.19 -21.28 10.40
CA GLU A 137 4.33 -21.53 11.30
C GLU A 137 5.14 -20.25 11.60
N ASN A 138 5.16 -19.31 10.64
CA ASN A 138 5.90 -18.05 10.73
C ASN A 138 5.06 -16.88 11.29
N GLY A 139 3.79 -17.11 11.64
CA GLY A 139 2.86 -16.07 12.09
C GLY A 139 1.73 -15.81 11.08
N TRP A 140 1.06 -14.65 11.19
CA TRP A 140 -0.05 -14.28 10.31
C TRP A 140 0.40 -14.09 8.86
N SER A 141 -0.31 -14.74 7.93
CA SER A 141 -0.15 -14.53 6.50
C SER A 141 -1.51 -14.36 5.80
N PRO A 142 -1.78 -13.23 5.11
CA PRO A 142 -0.96 -12.02 5.11
C PRO A 142 -0.89 -11.37 6.52
N GLN A 143 0.02 -10.40 6.71
CA GLN A 143 0.16 -9.68 7.97
C GLN A 143 -1.13 -8.91 8.32
N LEU A 144 -1.35 -8.62 9.61
CA LEU A 144 -2.52 -7.87 10.13
C LEU A 144 -2.46 -6.36 9.83
N LYS A 145 -2.20 -6.03 8.56
CA LYS A 145 -2.08 -4.67 8.06
C LYS A 145 -2.98 -4.49 6.85
N CYS A 146 -3.98 -3.62 6.99
CA CYS A 146 -4.77 -3.19 5.85
C CYS A 146 -3.97 -2.12 5.09
N ILE A 147 -3.72 -2.36 3.81
CA ILE A 147 -3.04 -1.45 2.89
C ILE A 147 -4.07 -0.63 2.11
N ARG A 148 -3.72 0.59 1.67
CA ARG A 148 -4.67 1.39 0.89
C ARG A 148 -4.96 0.67 -0.42
N VAL A 149 -6.20 0.72 -0.87
CA VAL A 149 -6.60 0.13 -2.17
C VAL A 149 -5.88 0.83 -3.34
N ILE A 150 -5.34 2.04 -3.14
CA ILE A 150 -4.47 2.72 -4.12
C ILE A 150 -3.15 1.95 -4.32
N ASP A 151 -2.66 1.24 -3.29
CA ASP A 151 -1.50 0.35 -3.39
C ASP A 151 -1.85 -1.00 -4.08
N LYS A 152 -3.13 -1.21 -4.41
CA LYS A 152 -3.66 -2.35 -5.20
C LYS A 152 -4.07 -1.96 -6.61
N VAL A 153 -3.81 -0.72 -7.00
CA VAL A 153 -3.87 -0.35 -8.40
C VAL A 153 -2.80 -1.21 -9.08
N GLY A 154 -3.23 -2.36 -9.64
CA GLY A 154 -2.33 -3.21 -10.41
C GLY A 154 -1.57 -2.35 -11.43
N PRO A 155 -0.38 -2.77 -11.90
CA PRO A 155 0.66 -1.91 -12.53
C PRO A 155 0.24 -1.05 -13.73
N TRP A 156 -1.04 -1.01 -14.09
CA TRP A 156 -1.59 -0.39 -15.28
C TRP A 156 -2.84 0.48 -15.02
N LYS A 157 -3.52 0.38 -13.86
CA LYS A 157 -4.72 1.20 -13.55
C LYS A 157 -4.31 2.53 -12.90
N CYS A 158 -5.18 3.53 -12.78
CA CYS A 158 -4.86 4.76 -12.04
C CYS A 158 -5.91 5.05 -10.97
N GLY A 159 -5.51 5.77 -9.92
CA GLY A 159 -6.43 6.39 -8.98
C GLY A 159 -7.09 7.65 -9.56
N PRO A 160 -7.78 8.45 -8.73
CA PRO A 160 -8.34 9.73 -9.15
C PRO A 160 -7.28 10.66 -9.76
N PRO A 161 -7.64 11.45 -10.79
CA PRO A 161 -6.77 12.49 -11.37
C PRO A 161 -6.27 13.49 -10.32
N PRO A 162 -5.05 14.05 -10.47
CA PRO A 162 -4.51 15.03 -9.54
C PRO A 162 -5.29 16.37 -9.61
N PRO A 163 -5.62 17.03 -8.49
CA PRO A 163 -6.23 18.35 -8.54
C PRO A 163 -5.26 19.39 -9.10
N ILE A 164 -5.78 20.44 -9.75
CA ILE A 164 -5.01 21.60 -10.22
C ILE A 164 -5.56 22.90 -9.63
N ASP A 165 -4.71 23.91 -9.50
CA ASP A 165 -5.15 25.23 -9.06
C ASP A 165 -6.03 25.90 -10.12
N ASN A 166 -7.14 26.49 -9.67
CA ASN A 166 -8.07 27.25 -10.53
C ASN A 166 -8.60 26.49 -11.75
N GLY A 167 -8.67 25.16 -11.66
CA GLY A 167 -9.31 24.31 -12.67
C GLY A 167 -9.80 23.01 -12.07
N ASP A 168 -10.56 22.25 -12.86
CA ASP A 168 -11.06 20.94 -12.48
C ASP A 168 -11.23 20.06 -13.74
N ILE A 169 -11.45 18.77 -13.55
CA ILE A 169 -11.83 17.87 -14.64
C ILE A 169 -13.28 18.15 -15.09
N THR A 170 -13.56 17.93 -16.37
CA THR A 170 -14.89 18.17 -16.95
C THR A 170 -15.89 17.05 -16.64
N SER A 171 -15.42 15.92 -16.14
CA SER A 171 -16.21 14.73 -15.79
C SER A 171 -16.21 14.49 -14.28
N PHE A 172 -17.18 13.74 -13.77
CA PHE A 172 -17.14 13.30 -12.36
C PHE A 172 -15.96 12.34 -12.10
N PRO A 173 -15.16 12.55 -11.03
CA PRO A 173 -14.03 11.70 -10.72
C PRO A 173 -14.49 10.31 -10.29
N LEU A 174 -13.88 9.28 -10.86
CA LEU A 174 -14.03 7.89 -10.43
C LEU A 174 -12.94 7.52 -9.43
N PRO A 175 -13.20 6.59 -8.51
CA PRO A 175 -12.17 6.10 -7.60
C PRO A 175 -11.06 5.31 -8.31
N ILE A 176 -11.33 4.73 -9.49
CA ILE A 176 -10.41 3.89 -10.25
C ILE A 176 -10.62 4.10 -11.76
N TYR A 177 -9.51 4.21 -12.50
CA TYR A 177 -9.47 4.32 -13.96
C TYR A 177 -8.70 3.15 -14.58
N ALA A 178 -9.19 2.66 -15.73
CA ALA A 178 -8.53 1.60 -16.49
C ALA A 178 -7.26 2.12 -17.20
N PRO A 179 -6.33 1.24 -17.61
CA PRO A 179 -5.15 1.65 -18.39
C PRO A 179 -5.58 2.39 -19.65
N SER A 180 -4.81 3.41 -20.06
CA SER A 180 -5.11 4.27 -21.21
C SER A 180 -6.40 5.09 -21.09
N SER A 181 -7.07 5.08 -19.94
CA SER A 181 -8.17 6.01 -19.66
C SER A 181 -7.65 7.43 -19.69
N SER A 182 -8.53 8.37 -20.02
CA SER A 182 -8.17 9.78 -20.13
C SER A 182 -9.27 10.68 -19.61
N VAL A 183 -8.87 11.81 -19.06
CA VAL A 183 -9.77 12.86 -18.57
C VAL A 183 -9.29 14.21 -19.11
N GLU A 184 -10.22 15.15 -19.25
CA GLU A 184 -9.90 16.51 -19.68
C GLU A 184 -10.10 17.50 -18.53
N TYR A 185 -9.17 18.45 -18.40
CA TYR A 185 -9.26 19.57 -17.47
C TYR A 185 -9.82 20.81 -18.16
N GLN A 186 -10.45 21.65 -17.33
CA GLN A 186 -10.93 22.97 -17.68
C GLN A 186 -10.56 23.96 -16.58
N CYS A 187 -10.02 25.10 -16.97
CA CYS A 187 -9.76 26.20 -16.05
C CYS A 187 -11.05 26.97 -15.72
N LYS A 188 -11.08 27.59 -14.53
CA LYS A 188 -12.13 28.53 -14.13
C LYS A 188 -12.22 29.70 -15.13
N TYR A 189 -13.36 30.39 -15.10
CA TYR A 189 -13.60 31.56 -15.94
C TYR A 189 -12.43 32.58 -15.85
N LEU A 190 -11.99 33.09 -17.00
CA LEU A 190 -10.84 34.01 -17.22
C LEU A 190 -9.43 33.43 -17.05
N TYR A 191 -9.27 32.23 -16.48
CA TYR A 191 -7.96 31.59 -16.44
C TYR A 191 -7.63 30.93 -17.77
N GLN A 192 -6.35 31.00 -18.17
CA GLN A 192 -5.90 30.44 -19.44
C GLN A 192 -5.20 29.09 -19.22
N LEU A 193 -5.65 28.05 -19.92
CA LEU A 193 -5.03 26.72 -19.84
C LEU A 193 -3.69 26.71 -20.58
N GLN A 194 -2.64 26.28 -19.88
CA GLN A 194 -1.30 26.04 -20.42
C GLN A 194 -0.95 24.55 -20.29
N GLY A 195 -0.49 23.96 -21.40
CA GLY A 195 -0.15 22.54 -21.48
C GLY A 195 -1.25 21.70 -22.13
N ASN A 196 -1.19 20.38 -21.94
CA ASN A 196 -2.16 19.46 -22.54
C ASN A 196 -3.42 19.37 -21.66
N LYS A 197 -4.57 19.77 -22.20
CA LYS A 197 -5.86 19.67 -21.49
C LYS A 197 -6.24 18.23 -21.11
N LYS A 198 -5.74 17.23 -21.84
CA LYS A 198 -6.10 15.83 -21.70
C LYS A 198 -4.94 15.05 -21.10
N ILE A 199 -5.15 14.47 -19.92
CA ILE A 199 -4.19 13.56 -19.31
C ILE A 199 -4.59 12.10 -19.53
N THR A 200 -3.61 11.21 -19.55
CA THR A 200 -3.82 9.78 -19.80
C THR A 200 -3.16 8.95 -18.71
N CYS A 201 -3.87 7.91 -18.26
CA CYS A 201 -3.37 6.92 -17.34
C CYS A 201 -2.40 5.95 -18.06
N ARG A 202 -1.14 5.93 -17.65
CA ARG A 202 -0.10 5.02 -18.17
C ARG A 202 0.68 4.43 -17.00
N ASN A 203 0.77 3.10 -16.96
CA ASN A 203 1.64 2.37 -16.02
C ASN A 203 1.40 2.69 -14.53
N GLY A 204 0.15 2.96 -14.12
CA GLY A 204 -0.12 3.35 -12.74
C GLY A 204 -0.24 4.86 -12.50
N GLU A 205 0.26 5.67 -13.44
CA GLU A 205 0.45 7.10 -13.25
C GLU A 205 -0.29 7.94 -14.30
N TRP A 206 -0.75 9.10 -13.88
CA TRP A 206 -1.30 10.10 -14.79
C TRP A 206 -0.18 10.89 -15.46
N SER A 207 -0.31 11.16 -16.76
CA SER A 207 0.56 12.13 -17.44
C SER A 207 0.45 13.53 -16.81
N GLU A 208 1.46 14.37 -17.04
CA GLU A 208 1.54 15.72 -16.47
C GLU A 208 0.25 16.54 -16.71
N PRO A 209 -0.38 17.07 -15.64
CA PRO A 209 -1.59 17.88 -15.76
C PRO A 209 -1.29 19.30 -16.26
N PRO A 210 -2.26 19.97 -16.89
CA PRO A 210 -2.10 21.35 -17.34
C PRO A 210 -2.09 22.34 -16.16
N LYS A 211 -1.64 23.55 -16.42
CA LYS A 211 -1.70 24.68 -15.48
C LYS A 211 -2.73 25.70 -15.93
N CYS A 212 -3.35 26.40 -14.98
CA CYS A 212 -4.27 27.50 -15.24
C CYS A 212 -3.58 28.82 -14.91
N LEU A 213 -3.21 29.59 -15.93
CA LEU A 213 -2.55 30.88 -15.79
C LEU A 213 -3.53 31.96 -15.37
N HIS A 214 -3.08 32.83 -14.47
CA HIS A 214 -3.88 33.92 -13.91
C HIS A 214 -4.20 34.97 -14.98
N PRO A 215 -5.42 35.53 -14.98
CA PRO A 215 -5.70 36.75 -15.72
C PRO A 215 -5.01 37.95 -15.06
N CYS A 216 -4.63 38.94 -15.86
CA CYS A 216 -4.14 40.22 -15.37
C CYS A 216 -5.32 41.11 -14.98
N VAL A 217 -5.16 41.80 -13.84
CA VAL A 217 -6.15 42.75 -13.33
C VAL A 217 -5.63 44.15 -13.58
N ILE A 218 -6.39 44.93 -14.36
CA ILE A 218 -6.10 46.35 -14.57
C ILE A 218 -7.11 47.13 -13.72
N SER A 219 -6.60 47.83 -12.71
CA SER A 219 -7.37 48.72 -11.85
C SER A 219 -7.14 50.18 -12.21
N GLU A 220 -8.10 51.03 -11.85
CA GLU A 220 -8.00 52.48 -11.97
C GLU A 220 -6.78 53.02 -11.21
N GLU A 221 -6.52 52.53 -10.00
CA GLU A 221 -5.36 52.94 -9.19
C GLU A 221 -4.02 52.78 -9.93
N ILE A 222 -3.83 51.66 -10.65
CA ILE A 222 -2.60 51.42 -11.42
C ILE A 222 -2.51 52.40 -12.60
N MET A 223 -3.62 52.61 -13.30
CA MET A 223 -3.69 53.55 -14.43
C MET A 223 -3.37 54.99 -13.99
N GLU A 224 -3.90 55.43 -12.84
CA GLU A 224 -3.59 56.73 -12.24
C GLU A 224 -2.11 56.89 -11.94
N ARG A 225 -1.51 55.92 -11.26
CA ARG A 225 -0.09 55.95 -10.86
C ARG A 225 0.86 56.06 -12.07
N HIS A 226 0.46 55.51 -13.21
CA HIS A 226 1.25 55.49 -14.44
C HIS A 226 0.88 56.60 -15.45
N ASN A 227 -0.11 57.44 -15.15
CA ASN A 227 -0.66 58.47 -16.05
C ASN A 227 -1.14 57.92 -17.40
N ILE A 228 -1.77 56.75 -17.40
CA ILE A 228 -2.28 56.05 -18.59
C ILE A 228 -3.79 55.82 -18.49
N THR A 229 -4.43 55.53 -19.62
CA THR A 229 -5.81 55.02 -19.71
C THR A 229 -5.86 53.88 -20.72
N LEU A 230 -6.90 53.05 -20.66
CA LEU A 230 -7.17 52.09 -21.73
C LEU A 230 -7.56 52.83 -23.01
N ARG A 231 -7.11 52.31 -24.17
CA ARG A 231 -7.32 52.94 -25.48
C ARG A 231 -8.76 52.80 -25.99
N TRP A 232 -9.44 51.70 -25.65
CA TRP A 232 -10.71 51.32 -26.31
C TRP A 232 -11.87 51.03 -25.33
N ILE A 233 -11.67 51.10 -24.01
CA ILE A 233 -12.66 50.63 -23.02
C ILE A 233 -12.87 51.70 -21.93
N GLU A 234 -14.14 52.05 -21.68
CA GLU A 234 -14.56 53.10 -20.74
C GLU A 234 -14.88 52.58 -19.31
N ASN A 235 -14.90 51.26 -19.07
CA ASN A 235 -15.33 50.67 -17.79
C ASN A 235 -14.21 50.37 -16.78
N GLN A 236 -14.54 50.49 -15.49
CA GLN A 236 -13.64 50.68 -14.33
C GLN A 236 -12.87 49.45 -13.78
N LYS A 237 -13.00 48.25 -14.37
CA LYS A 237 -12.15 47.09 -14.00
C LYS A 237 -12.09 46.06 -15.14
N LEU A 238 -10.93 45.92 -15.76
CA LEU A 238 -10.73 44.99 -16.86
C LEU A 238 -9.89 43.79 -16.42
N TYR A 239 -10.38 42.60 -16.72
CA TYR A 239 -9.62 41.35 -16.62
C TYR A 239 -9.17 40.94 -18.02
N ILE A 240 -7.88 40.72 -18.19
CA ILE A 240 -7.28 40.28 -19.45
C ILE A 240 -6.73 38.89 -19.24
N LYS A 241 -7.07 37.94 -20.13
CA LYS A 241 -6.54 36.58 -20.01
C LYS A 241 -5.05 36.57 -20.26
N SER A 242 -4.34 35.63 -19.63
CA SER A 242 -2.93 35.40 -19.98
C SER A 242 -2.82 35.04 -21.47
N GLY A 243 -1.90 35.69 -22.19
CA GLY A 243 -1.76 35.59 -23.64
C GLY A 243 -2.48 36.69 -24.44
N ASP A 244 -3.39 37.45 -23.83
CA ASP A 244 -4.06 38.59 -24.46
C ASP A 244 -3.32 39.92 -24.20
N TYR A 245 -3.56 40.91 -25.05
CA TYR A 245 -2.91 42.23 -24.98
C TYR A 245 -3.80 43.28 -24.32
N ALA A 246 -3.19 44.14 -23.52
CA ALA A 246 -3.75 45.43 -23.11
C ALA A 246 -3.20 46.54 -24.00
N GLU A 247 -4.09 47.42 -24.48
CA GLU A 247 -3.69 48.64 -25.19
C GLU A 247 -3.99 49.87 -24.35
N PHE A 248 -2.93 50.59 -24.02
CA PHE A 248 -2.95 51.82 -23.25
C PHE A 248 -2.71 53.05 -24.13
N GLN A 249 -3.05 54.22 -23.60
CA GLN A 249 -2.67 55.53 -24.11
C GLN A 249 -2.33 56.45 -22.93
N CYS A 250 -1.47 57.45 -23.14
CA CYS A 250 -1.20 58.43 -22.11
C CYS A 250 -2.41 59.32 -21.85
N LYS A 251 -2.57 59.76 -20.60
CA LYS A 251 -3.54 60.79 -20.24
C LYS A 251 -3.24 62.12 -20.93
N SER A 252 -4.26 62.96 -21.06
CA SER A 252 -4.11 64.33 -21.58
C SER A 252 -3.03 65.10 -20.81
N GLY A 253 -2.11 65.74 -21.52
CA GLY A 253 -0.96 66.44 -20.95
C GLY A 253 0.27 65.58 -20.65
N TYR A 254 0.19 64.26 -20.82
CA TYR A 254 1.30 63.32 -20.61
C TYR A 254 1.74 62.70 -21.94
N ARG A 255 3.03 62.37 -22.03
CA ARG A 255 3.59 61.63 -23.16
C ARG A 255 4.54 60.56 -22.67
N GLN A 256 4.65 59.49 -23.44
CA GLN A 256 5.60 58.43 -23.16
C GLN A 256 7.00 58.94 -23.47
N THR A 257 7.83 59.09 -22.43
CA THR A 257 9.23 59.52 -22.56
C THR A 257 10.16 58.36 -22.89
N ASN A 258 9.80 57.15 -22.45
CA ASN A 258 10.51 55.91 -22.77
C ASN A 258 9.56 54.91 -23.42
N THR A 259 9.86 54.46 -24.64
CA THR A 259 9.03 53.52 -25.42
C THR A 259 8.98 52.09 -24.86
N ARG A 260 9.73 51.80 -23.78
CA ARG A 260 9.66 50.52 -23.06
C ARG A 260 9.21 50.77 -21.62
N PRO A 261 8.16 50.08 -21.14
CA PRO A 261 7.33 49.08 -21.84
C PRO A 261 6.44 49.70 -22.95
N PRO A 262 6.08 48.96 -24.01
CA PRO A 262 5.20 49.48 -25.06
C PRO A 262 3.77 49.71 -24.54
N LEU A 263 3.06 50.66 -25.16
CA LEU A 263 1.64 50.92 -24.84
C LEU A 263 0.73 49.72 -25.09
N ARG A 264 1.13 48.81 -25.99
CA ARG A 264 0.48 47.52 -26.22
C ARG A 264 1.31 46.45 -25.53
N THR A 265 0.88 46.01 -24.35
CA THR A 265 1.63 45.08 -23.49
C THR A 265 0.86 43.76 -23.30
N LEU A 266 1.60 42.68 -23.08
CA LEU A 266 1.05 41.32 -23.00
C LEU A 266 0.78 40.95 -21.54
N CYS A 267 -0.38 40.36 -21.27
CA CYS A 267 -0.64 39.71 -19.99
C CYS A 267 0.05 38.33 -19.95
N ILE A 268 0.86 38.07 -18.93
CA ILE A 268 1.52 36.78 -18.72
C ILE A 268 1.31 36.37 -17.27
N ASP A 269 0.43 35.39 -17.04
CA ASP A 269 0.16 34.76 -15.74
C ASP A 269 -0.05 35.78 -14.60
N GLY A 270 -1.01 36.68 -14.80
CA GLY A 270 -1.34 37.73 -13.83
C GLY A 270 -0.38 38.92 -13.80
N HIS A 271 0.75 38.84 -14.50
CA HIS A 271 1.72 39.92 -14.61
C HIS A 271 1.58 40.69 -15.92
N ILE A 272 1.59 42.01 -15.82
CA ILE A 272 1.59 42.91 -16.97
C ILE A 272 2.59 44.03 -16.69
N ASP A 273 3.48 44.28 -17.65
CA ASP A 273 4.47 45.34 -17.54
C ASP A 273 3.86 46.65 -18.03
N PHE A 274 3.47 47.51 -17.10
CA PHE A 274 2.69 48.72 -17.38
C PHE A 274 3.57 49.84 -17.95
N PRO A 275 3.21 50.47 -19.08
CA PRO A 275 3.88 51.67 -19.55
C PRO A 275 3.69 52.84 -18.57
N SER A 276 4.56 53.85 -18.62
CA SER A 276 4.44 55.06 -17.81
C SER A 276 4.57 56.31 -18.68
N CYS A 277 3.78 57.34 -18.38
CA CYS A 277 3.82 58.62 -19.07
C CYS A 277 4.17 59.76 -18.10
N SER A 278 4.92 60.75 -18.58
CA SER A 278 5.34 61.92 -17.81
C SER A 278 4.94 63.22 -18.53
N ILE A 279 4.87 64.31 -17.78
CA ILE A 279 4.55 65.64 -18.33
C ILE A 279 5.63 66.02 -19.34
N TYR A 280 5.21 66.48 -20.50
CA TYR A 280 6.10 67.00 -21.53
C TYR A 280 6.59 68.39 -21.11
N MET A 281 7.79 68.49 -20.54
CA MET A 281 8.44 69.79 -20.36
C MET A 281 9.06 70.21 -21.69
N ILE A 282 8.47 71.22 -22.34
CA ILE A 282 9.17 71.96 -23.40
C ILE A 282 10.30 72.71 -22.68
N ASN A 283 11.54 72.26 -22.85
CA ASN A 283 12.68 73.14 -22.57
C ASN A 283 12.65 74.27 -23.61
N SER A 284 12.07 75.40 -23.22
CA SER A 284 12.30 76.68 -23.89
C SER A 284 13.73 77.15 -23.58
N LYS A 285 14.71 76.56 -24.25
CA LYS A 285 16.07 77.12 -24.33
C LYS A 285 16.66 76.76 -25.69
N ASP A 286 16.36 77.62 -26.64
CA ASP A 286 17.22 78.03 -27.74
C ASP A 286 16.62 79.36 -28.23
N GLU A 287 16.86 80.41 -27.45
CA GLU A 287 16.72 81.82 -27.85
C GLU A 287 18.13 82.41 -27.91
#